data_AF-A0A8H5B9J8-F1
#
_entry.id   AF-A0A8H5B9J8-F1
#
_cell.length_a   1.000
_cell.length_b   1.000
_cell.length_c   1.000
_cell.angle_alpha   90.00
_cell.angle_beta   90.00
_cell.angle_gamma   90.00
#
_symmetry.space_group_name_H-M   'P 1'
#
loop_
_entity.id
_entity.type
_entity.pdbx_description
1 polymer ?
#
loop_
_entity_poly.entity_id
_entity_poly.type
_entity_poly.pdbx_seq_one_letter_code
_entity_poly.pdbx_strand_id
1 'polypeptide(L)'
;MPKASSSSNSARCPICTEPFPLDQILVLHCGHGFCFKCTTTVEKKCWVCRTPLAGLAPHRIYLDAEKHDAVIEGLNKIDLDAPAGSVAKAGGKIQRLLNKPDPELLQAVLDAKRDMEERITPMFEKFEQMRDENERLLTKYNEAKTKVEREKRKLGDAKKAVDAAQEDLSRQTERMRDYKACIKSKEEEIAELKAALELKDKQINLANKKLKVLAKQDKKRRRQSQDGDISLQVITPPSDSEDPAAHPVKRRKQSVS
;
A
#
# COMPACT_ATOMS: atom_id res chain seq x y z
N MET A 1 19.01 6.95 61.79
CA MET A 1 17.94 7.94 62.07
C MET A 1 16.89 7.25 62.94
N PRO A 2 16.80 7.57 64.24
CA PRO A 2 15.80 6.97 65.13
C PRO A 2 14.40 7.41 64.70
N LYS A 3 13.49 6.45 64.49
CA LYS A 3 12.08 6.72 64.17
C LYS A 3 11.49 7.54 65.31
N ALA A 4 10.95 8.72 64.99
CA ALA A 4 10.20 9.53 65.93
C ALA A 4 9.15 8.65 66.61
N SER A 5 9.15 8.65 67.94
CA SER A 5 8.19 7.93 68.77
C SER A 5 6.79 8.41 68.39
N SER A 6 6.06 7.58 67.64
CA SER A 6 4.66 7.79 67.33
C SER A 6 3.92 8.08 68.62
N SER A 7 3.46 9.31 68.81
CA SER A 7 2.54 9.69 69.87
C SER A 7 1.34 8.75 69.76
N SER A 8 1.29 7.76 70.65
CA SER A 8 0.26 6.72 70.62
C SER A 8 -1.08 7.39 70.85
N ASN A 9 -1.86 7.53 69.78
CA ASN A 9 -3.24 8.02 69.81
C ASN A 9 -4.12 7.04 70.60
N SER A 10 -4.11 7.18 71.92
CA SER A 10 -4.87 6.37 72.87
C SER A 10 -5.95 7.21 73.55
N ALA A 11 -7.16 6.68 73.65
CA ALA A 11 -8.22 7.22 74.49
C ALA A 11 -8.31 6.45 75.81
N ARG A 12 -8.96 7.01 76.84
CA ARG A 12 -9.26 6.29 78.09
C ARG A 12 -10.75 5.96 78.14
N CYS A 13 -11.07 4.71 78.51
CA CYS A 13 -12.46 4.27 78.58
C CYS A 13 -13.15 4.89 79.81
N PRO A 14 -14.32 5.53 79.70
CA PRO A 14 -14.99 6.11 80.85
C PRO A 14 -15.60 5.06 81.80
N ILE A 15 -15.63 3.77 81.41
CA ILE A 15 -16.12 2.66 82.24
C ILE A 15 -14.96 2.01 83.02
N CYS A 16 -13.95 1.48 82.33
CA CYS A 16 -12.83 0.78 82.98
C CYS A 16 -11.60 1.64 83.23
N THR A 17 -11.55 2.88 82.73
CA THR A 17 -10.41 3.83 82.80
C THR A 17 -9.13 3.39 82.10
N GLU A 18 -9.08 2.17 81.56
CA GLU A 18 -7.94 1.65 80.81
C GLU A 18 -7.73 2.46 79.51
N PRO A 19 -6.46 2.75 79.15
CA PRO A 19 -6.14 3.30 77.84
C PRO A 19 -6.40 2.23 76.77
N PHE A 20 -7.00 2.65 75.66
CA PHE A 20 -7.21 1.80 74.49
C PHE A 20 -6.88 2.57 73.21
N PRO A 21 -6.41 1.87 72.16
CA PRO A 21 -6.15 2.47 70.86
C PRO A 21 -7.40 3.13 70.26
N LEU A 22 -7.26 4.30 69.62
CA LEU A 22 -8.41 4.99 69.00
C LEU A 22 -9.13 4.15 67.95
N ASP A 23 -8.44 3.24 67.25
CA ASP A 23 -9.06 2.33 66.28
C ASP A 23 -10.01 1.33 66.95
N GLN A 24 -9.85 1.05 68.24
CA GLN A 24 -10.71 0.14 69.01
C GLN A 24 -11.91 0.81 69.65
N ILE A 25 -12.16 2.10 69.38
CA ILE A 25 -13.32 2.80 69.90
C ILE A 25 -14.61 2.29 69.25
N LEU A 26 -15.58 1.92 70.07
CA LEU A 26 -16.94 1.69 69.63
C LEU A 26 -17.81 2.81 70.16
N VAL A 27 -18.55 3.45 69.27
CA VAL A 27 -19.41 4.59 69.58
C VAL A 27 -20.88 4.14 69.56
N LEU A 28 -21.57 4.46 70.64
CA LEU A 28 -23.01 4.26 70.76
C LEU A 28 -23.76 5.32 69.94
N HIS A 29 -25.03 5.07 69.62
CA HIS A 29 -25.85 6.02 68.87
C HIS A 29 -26.04 7.39 69.55
N CYS A 30 -25.78 7.48 70.85
CA CYS A 30 -25.75 8.74 71.59
C CYS A 30 -24.42 9.51 71.46
N GLY A 31 -23.47 9.04 70.65
CA GLY A 31 -22.17 9.68 70.40
C GLY A 31 -21.07 9.36 71.42
N HIS A 32 -21.36 8.61 72.48
CA HIS A 32 -20.36 8.24 73.49
C HIS A 32 -19.59 6.98 73.08
N GLY A 33 -18.26 7.04 73.19
CA GLY A 33 -17.35 5.95 72.84
C GLY A 33 -16.77 5.22 74.05
N PHE A 34 -16.61 3.90 73.93
CA PHE A 34 -16.03 3.05 74.96
C PHE A 34 -15.07 2.03 74.33
N CYS A 35 -14.20 1.43 75.14
CA CYS A 35 -13.37 0.33 74.67
C CYS A 35 -14.23 -0.88 74.33
N PHE A 36 -13.76 -1.71 73.40
CA PHE A 36 -14.47 -2.91 72.92
C PHE A 36 -15.03 -3.78 74.06
N LYS A 37 -14.20 -4.06 75.08
CA LYS A 37 -14.57 -4.90 76.23
C LYS A 37 -15.75 -4.34 77.01
N CYS A 38 -15.75 -3.03 77.29
CA CYS A 38 -16.83 -2.42 78.05
C CYS A 38 -18.09 -2.29 77.21
N THR A 39 -17.96 -1.99 75.92
CA THR A 39 -19.10 -1.87 75.01
C THR A 39 -19.92 -3.15 74.91
N THR A 40 -19.27 -4.33 74.87
CA THR A 40 -19.97 -5.63 74.81
C THR A 40 -20.75 -5.96 76.08
N THR A 41 -20.46 -5.28 77.20
CA THR A 41 -21.16 -5.48 78.49
C THR A 41 -22.30 -4.48 78.73
N VAL A 42 -22.49 -3.50 77.83
CA VAL A 42 -23.56 -2.51 78.00
C VAL A 42 -24.87 -3.04 77.42
N GLU A 43 -25.79 -3.48 78.27
CA GLU A 43 -27.02 -4.14 77.79
C GLU A 43 -28.19 -3.19 77.50
N LYS A 44 -28.36 -2.10 78.27
CA LYS A 44 -29.65 -1.36 78.27
C LYS A 44 -29.54 0.16 78.14
N LYS A 45 -28.48 0.78 78.68
CA LYS A 45 -28.34 2.24 78.73
C LYS A 45 -26.87 2.65 78.61
N CYS A 46 -26.60 3.77 77.96
CA CYS A 46 -25.26 4.36 77.93
C CYS A 46 -24.78 4.72 79.35
N TRP A 47 -23.54 4.35 79.70
CA TRP A 47 -22.96 4.65 81.02
C TRP A 47 -22.74 6.14 81.28
N VAL A 48 -22.58 6.94 80.22
CA VAL A 48 -22.33 8.39 80.34
C VAL A 48 -23.65 9.18 80.38
N CYS A 49 -24.48 9.04 79.35
CA CYS A 49 -25.70 9.86 79.21
C CYS A 49 -27.00 9.15 79.57
N ARG A 50 -26.96 7.87 79.95
CA ARG A 50 -28.12 7.03 80.32
C ARG A 50 -29.20 6.84 79.23
N THR A 51 -28.97 7.32 78.00
CA THR A 51 -29.85 7.09 76.85
C THR A 51 -30.03 5.58 76.62
N PRO A 52 -31.27 5.09 76.45
CA PRO A 52 -31.53 3.67 76.21
C PRO A 52 -30.91 3.22 74.89
N LEU A 53 -30.29 2.05 74.90
CA LEU A 53 -29.79 1.40 73.69
C LEU A 53 -30.93 0.63 73.06
N ALA A 54 -31.47 1.14 71.95
CA ALA A 54 -32.61 0.56 71.24
C ALA A 54 -32.26 -0.74 70.49
N GLY A 55 -31.41 -1.60 71.07
CA GLY A 55 -30.90 -2.83 70.44
C GLY A 55 -29.96 -2.58 69.27
N LEU A 56 -29.59 -1.33 68.97
CA LEU A 56 -28.69 -1.01 67.88
C LEU A 56 -27.24 -1.32 68.26
N ALA A 57 -26.55 -2.01 67.35
CA ALA A 57 -25.15 -2.36 67.54
C ALA A 57 -24.26 -1.10 67.56
N PRO A 58 -23.34 -0.98 68.53
CA PRO A 58 -22.31 0.04 68.54
C PRO A 58 -21.50 0.02 67.24
N HIS A 59 -21.16 1.17 66.69
CA HIS A 59 -20.40 1.25 65.44
C HIS A 59 -18.96 1.72 65.71
N ARG A 60 -18.01 1.19 64.94
CA ARG A 60 -16.61 1.63 65.00
C ARG A 60 -16.47 2.92 64.20
N ILE A 61 -15.86 3.94 64.79
CA ILE A 61 -15.46 5.15 64.06
C ILE A 61 -14.03 4.95 63.57
N TYR A 62 -13.86 4.88 62.25
CA TYR A 62 -12.55 4.95 61.64
C TYR A 62 -12.15 6.43 61.55
N LEU A 63 -11.32 6.88 62.48
CA LEU A 63 -10.67 8.19 62.36
C LEU A 63 -9.62 8.05 61.26
N ASP A 64 -9.94 8.54 60.06
CA ASP A 64 -9.05 8.59 58.89
C ASP A 64 -7.89 9.58 59.12
N ALA A 65 -7.02 9.32 60.10
CA ALA A 65 -5.79 10.08 60.28
C ALA A 65 -4.76 9.76 59.17
N GLU A 66 -4.88 8.61 58.49
CA GLU A 66 -3.89 8.10 57.53
C GLU A 66 -4.13 8.50 56.07
N LYS A 67 -5.14 9.33 55.78
CA LYS A 67 -5.48 9.65 54.38
C LYS A 67 -4.55 10.66 53.72
N HIS A 68 -3.75 11.40 54.47
CA HIS A 68 -2.87 12.44 53.92
C HIS A 68 -1.65 11.83 53.23
N ASP A 69 -0.95 10.93 53.93
CA ASP A 69 0.22 10.22 53.38
C ASP A 69 -0.15 9.35 52.18
N ALA A 70 -1.30 8.68 52.22
CA ALA A 70 -1.80 7.87 51.11
C ALA A 70 -2.13 8.71 49.85
N VAL A 71 -2.48 9.99 50.00
CA VAL A 71 -2.68 10.91 48.87
C VAL A 71 -1.33 11.32 48.28
N ILE A 72 -0.36 11.67 49.12
CA ILE A 72 1.00 12.06 48.69
C ILE A 72 1.70 10.88 48.01
N GLU A 73 1.67 9.70 48.62
CA GLU A 73 2.23 8.47 48.04
C GLU A 73 1.51 8.10 46.72
N GLY A 74 0.20 8.33 46.64
CA GLY A 74 -0.57 8.16 45.42
C GLY A 74 -0.16 9.10 44.30
N LEU A 75 0.17 10.36 44.62
CA LEU A 75 0.65 11.36 43.64
C LEU A 75 2.05 10.99 43.11
N ASN A 76 2.93 10.51 43.99
CA ASN A 76 4.27 10.06 43.62
C ASN A 76 4.25 8.82 42.71
N LYS A 77 3.17 8.03 42.76
CA LYS A 77 2.97 6.84 41.91
C LYS A 77 2.34 7.15 40.54
N ILE A 78 1.93 8.38 40.27
CA ILE A 78 1.40 8.75 38.95
C ILE A 78 2.59 8.89 37.98
N ASP A 79 2.70 7.98 37.03
CA ASP A 79 3.73 7.95 35.99
C ASP A 79 3.12 8.10 34.58
N LEU A 80 3.95 7.88 33.54
CA LEU A 80 3.59 7.96 32.12
C LEU A 80 2.42 7.04 31.74
N ASP A 81 2.33 5.90 32.42
CA ASP A 81 1.38 4.83 32.09
C ASP A 81 0.13 4.90 32.98
N ALA A 82 0.07 5.86 33.91
CA ALA A 82 -1.07 6.06 34.77
C ALA A 82 -2.33 6.40 33.95
N PRO A 83 -3.43 5.65 34.10
CA PRO A 83 -4.65 5.92 33.35
C PRO A 83 -5.22 7.29 33.74
N ALA A 84 -5.78 8.02 32.76
CA ALA A 84 -6.32 9.36 32.95
C ALA A 84 -7.31 9.48 34.13
N GLY A 85 -8.07 8.43 34.40
CA GLY A 85 -8.98 8.37 35.55
C GLY A 85 -8.29 8.43 36.91
N SER A 86 -7.05 7.94 37.04
CA SER A 86 -6.25 8.03 38.27
C SER A 86 -5.76 9.44 38.52
N VAL A 87 -5.33 10.15 37.46
CA VAL A 87 -4.91 11.56 37.52
C VAL A 87 -6.08 12.47 37.92
N ALA A 88 -7.25 12.27 37.30
CA ALA A 88 -8.46 13.03 37.64
C ALA A 88 -8.91 12.83 39.10
N LYS A 89 -8.86 11.58 39.60
CA LYS A 89 -9.17 11.28 41.00
C LYS A 89 -8.16 11.91 41.96
N ALA A 90 -6.89 11.98 41.60
CA ALA A 90 -5.86 12.62 42.40
C ALA A 90 -6.11 14.13 42.53
N GLY A 91 -6.45 14.82 41.44
CA GLY A 91 -6.85 16.23 41.47
C GLY A 91 -8.04 16.50 42.41
N GLY A 92 -9.07 15.66 42.35
CA GLY A 92 -10.22 15.76 43.26
C GLY A 92 -9.88 15.52 44.74
N LYS A 93 -8.82 14.75 45.05
CA LYS A 93 -8.34 14.54 46.42
C LYS A 93 -7.52 15.74 46.91
N ILE A 94 -6.61 16.28 46.09
CA ILE A 94 -5.85 17.50 46.39
C ILE A 94 -6.79 18.66 46.73
N GLN A 95 -7.84 18.85 45.93
CA GLN A 95 -8.78 19.95 46.13
C GLN A 95 -9.54 19.86 47.46
N ARG A 96 -9.79 18.64 47.97
CA ARG A 96 -10.39 18.45 49.30
C ARG A 96 -9.41 18.73 50.43
N LEU A 97 -8.12 18.46 50.22
CA LEU A 97 -7.07 18.74 51.19
C LEU A 97 -6.82 20.24 51.36
N LEU A 98 -6.87 21.00 50.26
CA LEU A 98 -6.71 22.46 50.28
C LEU A 98 -7.79 23.21 51.10
N ASN A 99 -8.94 22.57 51.35
CA ASN A 99 -10.02 23.16 52.15
C ASN A 99 -9.82 23.04 53.68
N LYS A 100 -8.74 22.40 54.14
CA LYS A 100 -8.39 22.27 55.57
C LYS A 100 -6.98 22.85 55.78
N PRO A 101 -6.85 24.04 56.40
CA PRO A 101 -5.58 24.76 56.44
C PRO A 101 -4.65 24.14 57.49
N ASP A 102 -3.80 23.21 57.05
CA ASP A 102 -2.61 22.78 57.77
C ASP A 102 -1.38 23.27 56.97
N PRO A 103 -0.52 24.14 57.56
CA PRO A 103 0.64 24.71 56.88
C PRO A 103 1.64 23.65 56.38
N GLU A 104 1.87 22.58 57.15
CA GLU A 104 2.83 21.53 56.76
C GLU A 104 2.31 20.70 55.59
N LEU A 105 1.03 20.32 55.63
CA LEU A 105 0.35 19.64 54.54
C LEU A 105 0.32 20.50 53.27
N LEU A 106 0.05 21.80 53.40
CA LEU A 106 0.02 22.71 52.26
C LEU A 106 1.39 22.76 51.57
N GLN A 107 2.47 22.84 52.34
CA GLN A 107 3.83 22.82 51.79
C GLN A 107 4.11 21.49 51.08
N ALA A 108 3.75 20.35 51.67
CA ALA A 108 3.93 19.03 51.05
C ALA A 108 3.14 18.89 49.73
N VAL A 109 1.92 19.44 49.67
CA VAL A 109 1.11 19.46 48.44
C VAL A 109 1.73 20.37 47.37
N LEU A 110 2.29 21.52 47.75
CA LEU A 110 3.00 22.41 46.82
C LEU A 110 4.28 21.77 46.27
N ASP A 111 5.04 21.07 47.10
CA ASP A 111 6.23 20.34 46.66
C ASP A 111 5.86 19.18 45.72
N ALA A 112 4.79 18.42 46.03
CA ALA A 112 4.28 17.36 45.15
C ALA A 112 3.74 17.92 43.82
N LYS A 113 3.13 19.12 43.83
CA LYS A 113 2.71 19.82 42.62
C LYS A 113 3.92 20.17 41.75
N ARG A 114 4.99 20.74 42.34
CA ARG A 114 6.21 21.09 41.60
C ARG A 114 6.86 19.86 40.98
N ASP A 115 7.00 18.76 41.73
CA ASP A 115 7.52 17.49 41.22
C ASP A 115 6.68 16.97 40.04
N MET A 116 5.35 17.00 40.17
CA MET A 116 4.46 16.60 39.09
C MET A 116 4.61 17.49 37.85
N GLU A 117 4.72 18.82 38.02
CA GLU A 117 4.95 19.76 36.91
C GLU A 117 6.30 19.51 36.20
N GLU A 118 7.36 19.23 36.96
CA GLU A 118 8.69 18.88 36.42
C GLU A 118 8.66 17.57 35.63
N ARG A 119 7.86 16.59 36.06
CA ARG A 119 7.71 15.29 35.37
C ARG A 119 6.79 15.35 34.16
N ILE A 120 5.73 16.15 34.20
CA ILE A 120 4.72 16.25 33.13
C ILE A 120 5.21 17.10 31.94
N THR A 121 5.94 18.18 32.19
CA THR A 121 6.48 19.05 31.12
C THR A 121 7.22 18.27 30.01
N PRO A 122 8.22 17.41 30.30
CA PRO A 122 8.90 16.64 29.25
C PRO A 122 8.01 15.60 28.58
N MET A 123 6.88 15.20 29.18
CA MET A 123 5.90 14.33 28.52
C MET A 123 5.19 15.05 27.39
N PHE A 124 4.80 16.31 27.60
CA PHE A 124 4.14 17.12 26.58
C PHE A 124 5.09 17.38 25.40
N GLU A 125 6.36 17.69 25.66
CA GLU A 125 7.37 17.82 24.61
C GLU A 125 7.51 16.54 23.78
N LYS A 126 7.59 15.37 24.45
CA LYS A 126 7.62 14.07 23.75
C LYS A 126 6.34 13.80 22.97
N PHE A 127 5.18 14.18 23.50
CA PHE A 127 3.89 14.01 22.83
C PHE A 127 3.81 14.88 21.56
N GLU A 128 4.27 16.12 21.62
CA GLU A 128 4.37 17.00 20.46
C GLU A 128 5.33 16.42 19.42
N GLN A 129 6.52 15.95 19.84
CA GLN A 129 7.46 15.29 18.93
C GLN A 129 6.85 14.05 18.25
N MET A 130 6.11 13.22 19.00
CA MET A 130 5.42 12.06 18.42
C MET A 130 4.30 12.46 17.47
N ARG A 131 3.56 13.53 17.76
CA ARG A 131 2.53 14.07 16.87
C ARG A 131 3.15 14.54 15.55
N ASP A 132 4.23 15.31 15.63
CA ASP A 132 4.91 15.87 14.46
C ASP A 132 5.55 14.75 13.61
N GLU A 133 6.14 13.72 14.25
CA GLU A 133 6.66 12.54 13.55
C GLU A 133 5.53 11.74 12.88
N ASN A 134 4.38 11.56 13.53
CA ASN A 134 3.22 10.91 12.93
C ASN A 134 2.70 11.68 11.71
N GLU A 135 2.64 13.02 11.77
CA GLU A 135 2.25 13.85 10.64
C GLU A 135 3.26 13.75 9.48
N ARG A 136 4.57 13.75 9.80
CA ARG A 136 5.63 13.53 8.82
C ARG A 136 5.52 12.16 8.16
N LEU A 137 5.26 11.11 8.94
CA LEU A 137 5.10 9.74 8.42
C LEU A 137 3.84 9.62 7.57
N LEU A 138 2.74 10.25 7.96
CA LEU A 138 1.50 10.28 7.18
C LEU A 138 1.71 10.96 5.83
N THR A 139 2.47 12.06 5.80
CA THR A 139 2.84 12.75 4.56
C THR A 139 3.66 11.84 3.64
N LYS A 140 4.73 11.21 4.16
CA LYS A 140 5.54 10.25 3.39
C LYS A 140 4.74 9.05 2.89
N TYR A 141 3.82 8.54 3.70
CA TYR A 141 2.94 7.45 3.31
C TYR A 141 2.05 7.84 2.13
N ASN A 142 1.44 9.03 2.17
CA ASN A 142 0.60 9.54 1.09
C ASN A 142 1.40 9.79 -0.20
N GLU A 143 2.60 10.36 -0.10
CA GLU A 143 3.51 10.52 -1.23
C GLU A 143 3.87 9.17 -1.87
N ALA A 144 4.29 8.20 -1.06
CA ALA A 144 4.61 6.86 -1.53
C ALA A 144 3.40 6.19 -2.20
N LYS A 145 2.21 6.31 -1.60
CA LYS A 145 0.96 5.80 -2.17
C LYS A 145 0.65 6.39 -3.54
N THR A 146 0.78 7.72 -3.71
CA THR A 146 0.55 8.36 -5.02
C THR A 146 1.58 7.95 -6.06
N LYS A 147 2.85 7.74 -5.66
CA LYS A 147 3.91 7.24 -6.54
C LYS A 147 3.61 5.82 -7.03
N VAL A 148 3.17 4.92 -6.14
CA VAL A 148 2.78 3.55 -6.49
C VAL A 148 1.63 3.56 -7.50
N GLU A 149 0.59 4.36 -7.28
CA GLU A 149 -0.54 4.46 -8.23
C GLU A 149 -0.11 4.99 -9.60
N ARG A 150 0.83 5.94 -9.64
CA ARG A 150 1.40 6.45 -10.89
C ARG A 150 2.16 5.37 -11.66
N GLU A 151 3.02 4.63 -10.98
CA GLU A 151 3.81 3.55 -11.61
C GLU A 151 2.90 2.39 -12.05
N LYS A 152 1.84 2.08 -11.29
CA LYS A 152 0.84 1.09 -11.70
C LYS A 152 0.13 1.46 -13.00
N ARG A 153 -0.20 2.75 -13.20
CA ARG A 153 -0.76 3.24 -14.48
C ARG A 153 0.23 3.09 -15.63
N LYS A 154 1.49 3.53 -15.44
CA LYS A 154 2.55 3.38 -16.45
C LYS A 154 2.79 1.92 -16.83
N LEU A 155 2.80 1.02 -15.86
CA LEU A 155 2.94 -0.41 -16.09
C LEU A 155 1.77 -0.96 -16.93
N GLY A 156 0.55 -0.50 -16.66
CA GLY A 156 -0.64 -0.83 -17.45
C GLY A 156 -0.52 -0.37 -18.91
N ASP A 157 -0.04 0.85 -19.14
CA ASP A 157 0.14 1.40 -20.48
C ASP A 157 1.29 0.70 -21.24
N ALA A 158 2.41 0.44 -20.56
CA ALA A 158 3.52 -0.32 -21.11
C ALA A 158 3.11 -1.74 -21.50
N LYS A 159 2.29 -2.41 -20.68
CA LYS A 159 1.77 -3.74 -21.01
C LYS A 159 0.91 -3.73 -22.27
N LYS A 160 -0.01 -2.78 -22.41
CA LYS A 160 -0.81 -2.62 -23.63
C LYS A 160 0.06 -2.37 -24.88
N ALA A 161 1.13 -1.58 -24.74
CA ALA A 161 2.06 -1.33 -25.83
C ALA A 161 2.83 -2.60 -26.24
N VAL A 162 3.24 -3.43 -25.27
CA VAL A 162 3.86 -4.73 -25.54
C VAL A 162 2.88 -5.67 -26.25
N ASP A 163 1.64 -5.76 -25.78
CA ASP A 163 0.61 -6.60 -26.39
C ASP A 163 0.36 -6.18 -27.85
N ALA A 164 0.24 -4.87 -28.12
CA ALA A 164 0.08 -4.34 -29.47
C ALA A 164 1.29 -4.64 -30.38
N ALA A 165 2.51 -4.46 -29.88
CA ALA A 165 3.73 -4.78 -30.62
C ALA A 165 3.85 -6.28 -30.93
N GLN A 166 3.39 -7.14 -30.02
CA GLN A 166 3.36 -8.58 -30.22
C GLN A 166 2.35 -8.99 -31.31
N GLU A 167 1.17 -8.38 -31.33
CA GLU A 167 0.19 -8.58 -32.41
C GLU A 167 0.76 -8.14 -33.77
N ASP A 168 1.40 -6.98 -33.84
CA ASP A 168 2.04 -6.49 -35.07
C ASP A 168 3.17 -7.41 -35.55
N LEU A 169 4.01 -7.90 -34.63
CA LEU A 169 5.08 -8.85 -34.95
C LEU A 169 4.50 -10.17 -35.51
N SER A 170 3.39 -10.65 -34.94
CA SER A 170 2.68 -11.82 -35.45
C SER A 170 2.18 -11.60 -36.89
N ARG A 171 1.55 -10.44 -37.14
CA ARG A 171 1.09 -10.06 -38.50
C ARG A 171 2.24 -9.95 -39.49
N GLN A 172 3.36 -9.37 -39.10
CA GLN A 172 4.55 -9.27 -39.96
C GLN A 172 5.15 -10.66 -40.25
N THR A 173 5.20 -11.53 -39.25
CA THR A 173 5.69 -12.91 -39.41
C THR A 173 4.84 -13.71 -40.39
N GLU A 174 3.51 -13.54 -40.34
CA GLU A 174 2.59 -14.15 -41.29
C GLU A 174 2.82 -13.62 -42.71
N ARG A 175 2.91 -12.30 -42.90
CA ARG A 175 3.22 -11.70 -44.22
C ARG A 175 4.54 -12.22 -44.80
N MET A 176 5.57 -12.35 -43.96
CA MET A 176 6.86 -12.89 -44.38
C MET A 176 6.75 -14.35 -44.83
N ARG A 177 5.90 -15.15 -44.18
CA ARG A 177 5.61 -16.52 -44.61
C ARG A 177 4.92 -16.54 -45.97
N ASP A 178 3.94 -15.67 -46.18
CA ASP A 178 3.21 -15.57 -47.45
C ASP A 178 4.13 -15.14 -48.60
N TYR A 179 4.98 -14.13 -48.38
CA TYR A 179 5.97 -13.71 -49.37
C TYR A 179 6.95 -14.82 -49.70
N LYS A 180 7.43 -15.57 -48.69
CA LYS A 180 8.33 -16.70 -48.92
C LYS A 180 7.66 -17.80 -49.77
N ALA A 181 6.38 -18.09 -49.51
CA ALA A 181 5.61 -19.04 -50.31
C ALA A 181 5.42 -18.56 -51.76
N CYS A 182 5.11 -17.28 -51.95
CA CYS A 182 4.98 -16.67 -53.27
C CYS A 182 6.31 -16.70 -54.06
N ILE A 183 7.42 -16.35 -53.41
CA ILE A 183 8.76 -16.43 -54.01
C ILE A 183 9.05 -17.84 -54.49
N LYS A 184 8.81 -18.85 -53.64
CA LYS A 184 9.04 -20.26 -54.00
C LYS A 184 8.21 -20.68 -55.23
N SER A 185 6.93 -20.32 -55.26
CA SER A 185 6.06 -20.60 -56.42
C SER A 185 6.55 -19.91 -57.69
N LYS A 186 7.07 -18.67 -57.59
CA LYS A 186 7.66 -17.96 -58.74
C LYS A 186 8.99 -18.54 -59.19
N GLU A 187 9.81 -19.04 -58.28
CA GLU A 187 11.05 -19.75 -58.60
C GLU A 187 10.77 -21.04 -59.39
N GLU A 188 9.74 -21.79 -58.99
CA GLU A 188 9.25 -22.97 -59.71
C GLU A 188 8.76 -22.62 -61.12
N GLU A 189 7.92 -21.58 -61.27
CA GLU A 189 7.44 -21.08 -62.57
C GLU A 189 8.60 -20.64 -63.48
N ILE A 190 9.60 -19.93 -62.94
CA ILE A 190 10.79 -19.53 -63.68
C ILE A 190 11.59 -20.76 -64.15
N ALA A 191 11.71 -21.79 -63.31
CA ALA A 191 12.42 -23.03 -63.67
C ALA A 191 11.71 -23.77 -64.82
N GLU A 192 10.37 -23.87 -64.76
CA GLU A 192 9.56 -24.46 -65.83
C GLU A 192 9.67 -23.70 -67.15
N LEU A 193 9.55 -22.37 -67.12
CA LEU A 193 9.69 -21.52 -68.30
C LEU A 193 11.08 -21.62 -68.92
N LYS A 194 12.14 -21.68 -68.09
CA LYS A 194 13.51 -21.90 -68.58
C LYS A 194 13.65 -23.25 -69.29
N ALA A 195 13.13 -24.32 -68.70
CA ALA A 195 13.17 -25.66 -69.32
C ALA A 195 12.40 -25.69 -70.65
N ALA A 196 11.25 -25.01 -70.73
CA ALA A 196 10.46 -24.89 -71.95
C ALA A 196 11.21 -24.11 -73.05
N LEU A 197 11.88 -23.01 -72.69
CA LEU A 197 12.73 -22.24 -73.62
C LEU A 197 13.87 -23.09 -74.18
N GLU A 198 14.60 -23.83 -73.32
CA GLU A 198 15.67 -24.72 -73.77
C GLU A 198 15.18 -25.79 -74.75
N LEU A 199 13.98 -26.33 -74.54
CA LEU A 199 13.36 -27.29 -75.46
C LEU A 199 13.02 -26.63 -76.81
N LYS A 200 12.47 -25.42 -76.79
CA LYS A 200 12.16 -24.65 -78.00
C LYS A 200 13.42 -24.30 -78.78
N ASP A 201 14.50 -23.90 -78.11
CA ASP A 201 15.78 -23.62 -78.76
C ASP A 201 16.36 -24.86 -79.45
N LYS A 202 16.25 -26.04 -78.81
CA LYS A 202 16.60 -27.32 -79.44
C LYS A 202 15.75 -27.59 -80.70
N GLN A 203 14.44 -27.34 -80.65
CA GLN A 203 13.54 -27.51 -81.80
C GLN A 203 13.89 -26.56 -82.95
N ILE A 204 14.13 -25.27 -82.65
CA ILE A 204 14.55 -24.25 -83.61
C ILE A 204 15.87 -24.67 -84.28
N ASN A 205 16.84 -25.13 -83.49
CA ASN A 205 18.12 -25.61 -84.01
C ASN A 205 17.96 -26.80 -84.96
N LEU A 206 17.09 -27.76 -84.64
CA LEU A 206 16.77 -28.89 -85.52
C LEU A 206 16.07 -28.44 -86.82
N ALA A 207 15.09 -27.53 -86.72
CA ALA A 207 14.38 -26.98 -87.86
C ALA A 207 15.34 -26.20 -88.78
N ASN A 208 16.21 -25.37 -88.22
CA ASN A 208 17.23 -24.62 -88.96
C ASN A 208 18.22 -25.56 -89.67
N LYS A 209 18.61 -26.67 -89.03
CA LYS A 209 19.43 -27.72 -89.70
C LYS A 209 18.68 -28.33 -90.88
N LYS A 210 17.39 -28.69 -90.73
CA LYS A 210 16.56 -29.22 -91.81
C LYS A 210 16.43 -28.23 -92.97
N LEU A 211 16.13 -26.96 -92.70
CA LEU A 211 16.06 -25.90 -93.71
C LEU A 211 17.38 -25.75 -94.47
N LYS A 212 18.53 -25.80 -93.79
CA LYS A 212 19.85 -25.77 -94.43
C LYS A 212 20.08 -26.97 -95.36
N VAL A 213 19.61 -28.15 -95.00
CA VAL A 213 19.70 -29.35 -95.84
C VAL A 213 18.82 -29.21 -97.09
N LEU A 214 17.55 -28.81 -96.91
CA LEU A 214 16.62 -28.58 -98.01
C LEU A 214 17.14 -27.51 -98.97
N ALA A 215 17.63 -26.37 -98.46
CA ALA A 215 18.22 -25.32 -99.28
C ALA A 215 19.44 -25.79 -100.10
N LYS A 216 20.24 -26.73 -99.57
CA LYS A 216 21.34 -27.35 -100.34
C LYS A 216 20.82 -28.30 -101.43
N GLN A 217 19.78 -29.08 -101.14
CA GLN A 217 19.14 -29.96 -102.11
C GLN A 217 18.48 -29.17 -103.25
N ASP A 218 17.78 -28.08 -102.95
CA ASP A 218 17.18 -27.20 -103.94
C ASP A 218 18.24 -26.53 -104.82
N LYS A 219 19.37 -26.08 -104.27
CA LYS A 219 20.50 -25.59 -105.06
C LYS A 219 21.06 -26.67 -105.99
N LYS A 220 21.12 -27.93 -105.56
CA LYS A 220 21.55 -29.06 -106.40
C LYS A 220 20.54 -29.34 -107.53
N ARG A 221 19.23 -29.32 -107.23
CA ARG A 221 18.16 -29.45 -108.22
C ARG A 221 18.16 -28.31 -109.23
N ARG A 222 18.30 -27.05 -108.79
CA ARG A 222 18.41 -25.89 -109.68
C ARG A 222 19.63 -25.96 -110.60
N ARG A 223 20.76 -26.50 -110.14
CA ARG A 223 21.94 -26.75 -111.00
C ARG A 223 21.71 -27.88 -112.02
N GLN A 224 20.81 -28.81 -111.76
CA GLN A 224 20.40 -29.86 -112.71
C GLN A 224 19.28 -29.39 -113.66
N SER A 225 18.52 -28.37 -113.29
CA SER A 225 17.45 -27.78 -114.13
C SER A 225 17.87 -26.47 -114.81
N GLN A 226 19.17 -26.13 -114.80
CA GLN A 226 19.71 -24.96 -115.50
C GLN A 226 20.19 -25.32 -116.92
N ASP A 227 19.51 -26.30 -117.53
CA ASP A 227 19.55 -26.59 -118.96
C ASP A 227 18.09 -26.63 -119.43
N GLY A 228 17.61 -25.49 -119.93
CA GLY A 228 16.23 -25.28 -120.40
C GLY A 228 15.25 -24.82 -119.32
N ASP A 229 15.14 -23.51 -119.08
CA ASP A 229 14.05 -22.71 -119.65
C ASP A 229 14.05 -21.30 -119.06
N ILE A 230 14.11 -20.32 -119.94
CA ILE A 230 13.98 -18.89 -119.66
C ILE A 230 12.52 -18.59 -119.89
N SER A 231 11.73 -18.33 -118.84
CA SER A 231 10.62 -17.36 -118.86
C SER A 231 9.73 -17.52 -117.63
N LEU A 232 9.67 -16.47 -116.80
CA LEU A 232 8.44 -15.82 -116.29
C LEU A 232 8.80 -14.99 -115.05
N GLN A 233 9.13 -13.73 -115.30
CA GLN A 233 9.09 -12.68 -114.29
C GLN A 233 7.62 -12.30 -114.07
N VAL A 234 7.10 -12.55 -112.86
CA VAL A 234 5.85 -11.94 -112.41
C VAL A 234 6.21 -10.81 -111.46
N ILE A 235 6.01 -9.59 -111.97
CA ILE A 235 6.01 -8.34 -111.23
C ILE A 235 4.88 -8.40 -110.21
N THR A 236 5.17 -8.10 -108.94
CA THR A 236 4.13 -7.73 -107.96
C THR A 236 4.42 -6.33 -107.41
N PRO A 237 3.38 -5.51 -107.18
CA PRO A 237 3.50 -4.07 -106.96
C PRO A 237 3.82 -3.73 -105.50
N PRO A 238 4.28 -2.49 -105.21
CA PRO A 238 4.56 -2.03 -103.87
C PRO A 238 3.24 -1.72 -103.15
N SER A 239 3.05 -2.28 -101.96
CA SER A 239 2.01 -1.84 -101.02
C SER A 239 2.66 -1.21 -99.81
N ASP A 240 2.69 0.12 -99.83
CA ASP A 240 2.84 0.97 -98.66
C ASP A 240 1.74 0.66 -97.63
N SER A 241 2.09 0.60 -96.35
CA SER A 241 1.25 1.10 -95.24
C SER A 241 1.96 1.00 -93.88
N GLU A 242 2.39 2.17 -93.42
CA GLU A 242 2.11 2.72 -92.08
C GLU A 242 2.70 2.05 -90.81
N ASP A 243 3.75 2.70 -90.29
CA ASP A 243 4.02 2.98 -88.86
C ASP A 243 2.79 3.65 -88.16
N PRO A 244 2.81 4.01 -86.85
CA PRO A 244 3.18 3.29 -85.62
C PRO A 244 2.08 3.45 -84.54
N ALA A 245 1.94 2.53 -83.57
CA ALA A 245 1.07 2.75 -82.41
C ALA A 245 1.81 2.55 -81.08
N ALA A 246 2.50 3.61 -80.65
CA ALA A 246 2.98 3.77 -79.29
C ALA A 246 1.80 4.06 -78.35
N HIS A 247 1.48 3.13 -77.45
CA HIS A 247 0.56 3.40 -76.34
C HIS A 247 1.27 4.13 -75.19
N PRO A 248 0.70 5.23 -74.66
CA PRO A 248 1.26 5.92 -73.51
C PRO A 248 0.93 5.18 -72.20
N VAL A 249 1.98 4.82 -71.46
CA VAL A 249 1.90 4.32 -70.08
C VAL A 249 1.41 5.45 -69.16
N LYS A 250 0.17 5.34 -68.66
CA LYS A 250 -0.35 6.22 -67.61
C LYS A 250 0.39 5.96 -66.29
N ARG A 251 1.31 6.85 -65.93
CA ARG A 251 1.85 6.96 -64.55
C ARG A 251 0.73 7.40 -63.60
N ARG A 252 0.28 6.47 -62.75
CA ARG A 252 -0.60 6.75 -61.62
C ARG A 252 0.25 7.36 -60.50
N LYS A 253 0.14 8.67 -60.28
CA LYS A 253 0.63 9.32 -59.05
C LYS A 253 -0.24 8.84 -57.89
N GLN A 254 0.33 8.08 -56.97
CA GLN A 254 -0.21 7.94 -55.63
C GLN A 254 0.33 9.10 -54.79
N SER A 255 -0.53 10.07 -54.52
CA SER A 255 -0.36 11.02 -53.43
C SER A 255 -0.66 10.29 -52.12
N VAL A 256 0.39 10.05 -51.34
CA VAL A 256 0.28 9.70 -49.92
C VAL A 256 0.62 10.97 -49.16
N SER A 257 -0.37 11.53 -48.48
CA SER A 257 -0.22 12.44 -47.35
C SER A 257 -1.38 12.15 -46.40
#